data_AF-A0A6A7FNB6-F1
#
_entry.id   AF-A0A6A7FNB6-F1
#
_cell.length_a   1.000
_cell.length_b   1.000
_cell.length_c   1.000
_cell.angle_alpha   90.00
_cell.angle_beta   90.00
_cell.angle_gamma   90.00
#
_symmetry.space_group_name_H-M   'P 1'
#
loop_
_entity.id
_entity.type
_entity.pdbx_description
1 polymer ?
#
loop_
_entity_poly.entity_id
_entity_poly.type
_entity_poly.pdbx_seq_one_letter_code
_entity_poly.pdbx_strand_id
1 'polypeptide(L)'
;ASQVAALDLGYKAGVSSIREQQPKLLFMLGADEAAITRADLPQDAIIIYQGHHGDHGASIADIILPGSSYTEKTATYVNMEGRAQTTNAAITAPGMAREDWKIIRAISEVTGVSLPYDELDEVRERLTQVAPNLTRYGDLEEANYFAQAVALAKTLSGGRADGSALLHPAITQLEDYYMTDAISRASPTMAKCIECVKKEKSNLYHAPQQL
;
A
#
# COMPACT_ATOMS: atom_id res chain seq x y z
N ALA A 1 -2.38 2.04 -3.87
CA ALA A 1 -1.84 1.66 -5.19
C ALA A 1 -0.33 1.36 -5.12
N SER A 2 0.06 0.31 -4.38
CA SER A 2 1.49 -0.03 -4.15
C SER A 2 1.82 -1.50 -4.43
N GLN A 3 0.80 -2.36 -4.51
CA GLN A 3 0.99 -3.82 -4.54
C GLN A 3 1.80 -4.31 -5.74
N VAL A 4 1.52 -3.82 -6.96
CA VAL A 4 2.22 -4.30 -8.17
C VAL A 4 3.70 -3.96 -8.12
N ALA A 5 4.03 -2.69 -7.84
CA ALA A 5 5.43 -2.26 -7.69
C ALA A 5 6.15 -3.02 -6.57
N ALA A 6 5.47 -3.32 -5.45
CA ALA A 6 6.06 -4.11 -4.37
C ALA A 6 6.38 -5.54 -4.82
N LEU A 7 5.50 -6.17 -5.59
CA LEU A 7 5.72 -7.52 -6.15
C LEU A 7 6.85 -7.52 -7.18
N ASP A 8 6.94 -6.51 -8.04
CA ASP A 8 8.05 -6.34 -9.00
C ASP A 8 9.41 -6.18 -8.29
N LEU A 9 9.42 -5.51 -7.14
CA LEU A 9 10.61 -5.38 -6.27
C LEU A 9 10.92 -6.66 -5.47
N GLY A 10 10.08 -7.68 -5.56
CA GLY A 10 10.27 -8.96 -4.87
C GLY A 10 9.80 -8.97 -3.41
N TYR A 11 8.93 -8.05 -3.00
CA TYR A 11 8.32 -8.11 -1.67
C TYR A 11 7.36 -9.31 -1.58
N LYS A 12 7.24 -9.89 -0.39
CA LYS A 12 6.28 -10.96 -0.13
C LYS A 12 4.89 -10.37 0.08
N ALA A 13 3.89 -10.93 -0.60
CA ALA A 13 2.50 -10.53 -0.41
C ALA A 13 1.97 -10.96 0.97
N GLY A 14 1.12 -10.11 1.55
CA GLY A 14 0.45 -10.39 2.82
C GLY A 14 1.34 -10.22 4.05
N VAL A 15 0.79 -10.61 5.20
CA VAL A 15 1.40 -10.37 6.53
C VAL A 15 1.60 -11.65 7.33
N SER A 16 1.36 -12.83 6.74
CA SER A 16 1.48 -14.12 7.43
C SER A 16 2.87 -14.33 8.01
N SER A 17 3.92 -14.02 7.25
CA SER A 17 5.31 -14.14 7.73
C SER A 17 5.61 -13.26 8.93
N ILE A 18 4.96 -12.11 9.05
CA ILE A 18 5.14 -11.21 10.21
C ILE A 18 4.53 -11.86 11.47
N ARG A 19 3.33 -12.43 11.34
CA ARG A 19 2.65 -13.13 12.44
C ARG A 19 3.40 -14.38 12.90
N GLU A 20 4.01 -15.10 11.95
CA GLU A 20 4.81 -16.29 12.26
C GLU A 20 6.16 -15.92 12.93
N GLN A 21 6.83 -14.88 12.45
CA GLN A 21 8.16 -14.52 12.92
C GLN A 21 8.17 -13.73 14.23
N GLN A 22 7.07 -13.06 14.58
CA GLN A 22 6.93 -12.26 15.81
C GLN A 22 8.12 -11.27 15.98
N PRO A 23 8.28 -10.29 15.08
CA PRO A 23 9.44 -9.41 15.10
C PRO A 23 9.42 -8.45 16.29
N LYS A 24 10.62 -8.13 16.82
CA LYS A 24 10.80 -7.11 17.86
C LYS A 24 10.70 -5.67 17.35
N LEU A 25 10.84 -5.47 16.05
CA LEU A 25 10.69 -4.17 15.41
C LEU A 25 9.85 -4.36 14.14
N LEU A 26 8.77 -3.60 14.03
CA LEU A 26 7.92 -3.54 12.86
C LEU A 26 7.97 -2.14 12.26
N PHE A 27 8.35 -2.05 10.99
CA PHE A 27 8.33 -0.80 10.23
C PHE A 27 7.13 -0.79 9.28
N MET A 28 6.21 0.16 9.46
CA MET A 28 4.97 0.30 8.71
C MET A 28 5.06 1.50 7.77
N LEU A 29 5.13 1.25 6.46
CA LEU A 29 5.12 2.27 5.42
C LEU A 29 3.69 2.53 4.94
N GLY A 30 3.02 3.54 5.50
CA GLY A 30 1.66 3.95 5.15
C GLY A 30 0.64 2.81 5.26
N ALA A 31 0.85 1.88 6.20
CA ALA A 31 0.02 0.69 6.35
C ALA A 31 -1.13 0.96 7.33
N ASP A 32 -2.31 1.28 6.79
CA ASP A 32 -3.48 1.68 7.58
C ASP A 32 -4.68 0.71 7.47
N GLU A 33 -4.55 -0.39 6.73
CA GLU A 33 -5.63 -1.37 6.50
C GLU A 33 -5.85 -2.36 7.67
N ALA A 34 -5.31 -2.07 8.85
CA ALA A 34 -5.42 -2.89 10.07
C ALA A 34 -5.09 -4.40 9.88
N ALA A 35 -4.27 -4.75 8.88
CA ALA A 35 -3.88 -6.13 8.60
C ALA A 35 -3.05 -6.77 9.74
N ILE A 36 -2.38 -5.94 10.53
CA ILE A 36 -1.66 -6.29 11.76
C ILE A 36 -2.12 -5.34 12.85
N THR A 37 -2.45 -5.90 14.01
CA THR A 37 -2.81 -5.16 15.21
C THR A 37 -1.74 -5.35 16.29
N ARG A 38 -1.74 -4.53 17.35
CA ARG A 38 -0.81 -4.68 18.47
C ARG A 38 -0.94 -6.04 19.16
N ALA A 39 -2.11 -6.68 19.09
CA ALA A 39 -2.33 -8.02 19.65
C ALA A 39 -1.65 -9.13 18.86
N ASP A 40 -1.33 -8.90 17.57
CA ASP A 40 -0.63 -9.86 16.72
C ASP A 40 0.89 -9.86 16.95
N LEU A 41 1.41 -8.97 17.79
CA LEU A 41 2.84 -8.72 17.98
C LEU A 41 3.28 -8.94 19.44
N PRO A 42 4.58 -9.18 19.68
CA PRO A 42 5.12 -9.22 21.03
C PRO A 42 4.87 -7.91 21.80
N GLN A 43 4.71 -8.01 23.12
CA GLN A 43 4.45 -6.83 23.96
C GLN A 43 5.59 -5.81 23.91
N ASP A 44 6.83 -6.29 23.79
CA ASP A 44 8.06 -5.51 23.68
C ASP A 44 8.41 -5.08 22.24
N ALA A 45 7.53 -5.38 21.26
CA ALA A 45 7.77 -4.97 19.88
C ALA A 45 7.63 -3.45 19.73
N ILE A 46 8.60 -2.85 19.03
CA ILE A 46 8.62 -1.43 18.67
C ILE A 46 8.01 -1.27 17.28
N ILE A 47 6.99 -0.43 17.17
CA ILE A 47 6.29 -0.13 15.93
C ILE A 47 6.69 1.27 15.47
N ILE A 48 7.32 1.35 14.29
CA ILE A 48 7.61 2.60 13.60
C ILE A 48 6.60 2.75 12.47
N TYR A 49 5.80 3.82 12.50
CA TYR A 49 4.91 4.17 11.40
C TYR A 49 5.48 5.35 10.62
N GLN A 50 5.66 5.17 9.31
CA GLN A 50 5.99 6.23 8.38
C GLN A 50 4.83 6.43 7.42
N GLY A 51 4.17 7.58 7.51
CA GLY A 51 3.00 7.89 6.68
C GLY A 51 2.63 9.37 6.76
N HIS A 52 1.62 9.75 5.98
CA HIS A 52 1.19 11.14 5.84
C HIS A 52 -0.12 11.45 6.60
N HIS A 53 -0.98 10.46 6.85
CA HIS A 53 -2.21 10.61 7.63
C HIS A 53 -2.09 9.84 8.94
N GLY A 54 -2.72 10.35 10.00
CA GLY A 54 -2.85 9.64 11.27
C GLY A 54 -4.11 8.82 11.30
N ASP A 55 -4.05 7.57 10.84
CA ASP A 55 -5.17 6.61 10.85
C ASP A 55 -4.81 5.39 11.73
N HIS A 56 -5.37 4.22 11.45
CA HIS A 56 -5.14 3.00 12.22
C HIS A 56 -3.66 2.68 12.45
N GLY A 57 -2.79 2.77 11.44
CA GLY A 57 -1.37 2.43 11.58
C GLY A 57 -0.63 3.37 12.51
N ALA A 58 -0.91 4.67 12.41
CA ALA A 58 -0.33 5.68 13.30
C ALA A 58 -0.80 5.51 14.75
N SER A 59 -2.05 5.07 14.96
CA SER A 59 -2.64 4.95 16.30
C SER A 59 -1.98 3.90 17.20
N ILE A 60 -1.35 2.88 16.61
CA ILE A 60 -0.69 1.78 17.33
C ILE A 60 0.83 1.93 17.39
N ALA A 61 1.38 2.96 16.76
CA ALA A 61 2.82 3.15 16.60
C ALA A 61 3.47 3.73 17.88
N ASP A 62 4.69 3.28 18.17
CA ASP A 62 5.50 3.87 19.24
C ASP A 62 6.28 5.09 18.71
N ILE A 63 6.65 5.08 17.42
CA ILE A 63 7.37 6.16 16.74
C ILE A 63 6.64 6.51 15.45
N ILE A 64 6.38 7.79 15.22
CA ILE A 64 5.73 8.30 14.01
C ILE A 64 6.72 9.16 13.23
N LEU A 65 6.92 8.82 11.96
CA LEU A 65 7.76 9.54 11.00
C LEU A 65 6.87 10.17 9.92
N PRO A 66 6.73 11.50 9.87
CA PRO A 66 5.83 12.14 8.92
C PRO A 66 6.40 12.09 7.50
N GLY A 67 5.75 11.30 6.64
CA GLY A 67 6.03 11.20 5.21
C GLY A 67 5.19 12.17 4.37
N SER A 68 5.56 12.32 3.11
CA SER A 68 4.85 13.15 2.12
C SER A 68 3.71 12.39 1.42
N SER A 69 2.61 13.09 1.12
CA SER A 69 1.49 12.56 0.34
C SER A 69 1.84 12.42 -1.16
N TYR A 70 0.98 11.77 -1.96
CA TYR A 70 1.26 11.52 -3.38
C TYR A 70 1.35 12.79 -4.24
N THR A 71 0.72 13.89 -3.83
CA THR A 71 0.78 15.19 -4.51
C THR A 71 2.02 16.01 -4.13
N GLU A 72 2.74 15.58 -3.11
CA GLU A 72 3.87 16.32 -2.53
C GLU A 72 5.24 15.79 -2.98
N LYS A 73 5.25 14.69 -3.74
CA LYS A 73 6.48 13.97 -4.12
C LYS A 73 6.48 13.53 -5.57
N THR A 74 7.67 13.50 -6.12
CA THR A 74 7.95 12.86 -7.40
C THR A 74 8.27 11.39 -7.15
N ALA A 75 7.32 10.51 -7.44
CA ALA A 75 7.43 9.07 -7.14
C ALA A 75 7.00 8.22 -8.35
N THR A 76 7.46 6.97 -8.38
CA THR A 76 7.04 5.97 -9.36
C THR A 76 5.87 5.15 -8.78
N TYR A 77 4.80 5.01 -9.56
CA TYR A 77 3.68 4.12 -9.29
C TYR A 77 3.53 3.13 -10.45
N VAL A 78 3.04 1.94 -10.17
CA VAL A 78 2.75 0.93 -11.19
C VAL A 78 1.28 0.53 -11.07
N ASN A 79 0.57 0.56 -12.19
CA ASN A 79 -0.84 0.20 -12.27
C ASN A 79 -1.04 -1.32 -12.42
N MET A 80 -2.29 -1.79 -12.50
CA MET A 80 -2.61 -3.23 -12.54
C MET A 80 -2.17 -3.94 -13.84
N GLU A 81 -1.96 -3.22 -14.94
CA GLU A 81 -1.41 -3.80 -16.18
C GLU A 81 0.12 -3.91 -16.14
N GLY A 82 0.79 -3.33 -15.14
CA GLY A 82 2.26 -3.34 -15.03
C GLY A 82 2.96 -2.11 -15.64
N ARG A 83 2.20 -1.08 -16.04
CA ARG A 83 2.75 0.16 -16.60
C ARG A 83 3.29 1.06 -15.49
N ALA A 84 4.56 1.42 -15.58
CA ALA A 84 5.18 2.41 -14.70
C ALA A 84 4.78 3.83 -15.07
N GLN A 85 4.44 4.63 -14.06
CA GLN A 85 4.01 6.02 -14.16
C GLN A 85 4.74 6.84 -13.11
N THR A 86 4.95 8.12 -13.37
CA THR A 86 5.57 9.02 -12.39
C THR A 86 4.60 10.13 -11.99
N THR A 87 4.59 10.47 -10.70
CA THR A 87 3.96 11.69 -10.21
C THR A 87 4.96 12.84 -10.25
N ASN A 88 4.44 14.06 -10.28
CA ASN A 88 5.23 15.26 -10.05
C ASN A 88 4.75 15.93 -8.76
N ALA A 89 5.68 16.46 -7.97
CA ALA A 89 5.32 17.27 -6.80
C ALA A 89 4.56 18.53 -7.26
N ALA A 90 3.30 18.64 -6.85
CA ALA A 90 2.45 19.80 -7.10
C ALA A 90 2.58 20.86 -6.00
N ILE A 91 2.79 20.40 -4.77
CA ILE A 91 3.02 21.23 -3.57
C ILE A 91 4.15 20.61 -2.74
N THR A 92 4.68 21.37 -1.78
CA THR A 92 5.66 20.83 -0.82
C THR A 92 4.95 20.18 0.37
N ALA A 93 5.57 19.15 0.95
CA ALA A 93 5.05 18.48 2.12
C ALA A 93 4.85 19.44 3.31
N PRO A 94 3.76 19.33 4.07
CA PRO A 94 3.43 20.27 5.13
C PRO A 94 4.35 20.11 6.35
N GLY A 95 4.70 21.25 6.97
CA GLY A 95 5.44 21.29 8.23
C GLY A 95 6.79 20.57 8.17
N MET A 96 6.95 19.53 8.99
CA MET A 96 8.19 18.75 9.10
C MET A 96 8.17 17.45 8.31
N ALA A 97 7.14 17.21 7.50
CA ALA A 97 7.07 16.03 6.64
C ALA A 97 8.21 16.06 5.59
N ARG A 98 8.69 14.87 5.21
CA ARG A 98 9.77 14.69 4.23
C ARG A 98 9.39 13.61 3.22
N GLU A 99 10.09 13.61 2.08
CA GLU A 99 9.94 12.52 1.10
C GLU A 99 10.32 11.18 1.71
N ASP A 100 9.54 10.15 1.38
CA ASP A 100 9.60 8.87 2.09
C ASP A 100 10.96 8.18 1.99
N TRP A 101 11.58 8.22 0.81
CA TRP A 101 12.88 7.59 0.58
C TRP A 101 14.00 8.33 1.32
N LYS A 102 13.89 9.67 1.48
CA LYS A 102 14.87 10.47 2.23
C LYS A 102 14.84 10.13 3.72
N ILE A 103 13.66 9.85 4.27
CA ILE A 103 13.52 9.37 5.66
C ILE A 103 14.26 8.04 5.83
N ILE A 104 14.03 7.08 4.94
CA ILE A 104 14.69 5.77 4.99
C ILE A 104 16.20 5.90 4.81
N ARG A 105 16.65 6.74 3.87
CA ARG A 105 18.07 7.03 3.64
C ARG A 105 18.74 7.67 4.85
N ALA A 106 18.07 8.61 5.54
CA ALA A 106 18.58 9.21 6.77
C ALA A 106 18.66 8.19 7.91
N ILE A 107 17.65 7.33 8.07
CA ILE A 107 17.68 6.23 9.05
C ILE A 107 18.87 5.31 8.78
N SER A 108 19.11 4.96 7.51
CA SER A 108 20.21 4.08 7.11
C SER A 108 21.59 4.63 7.50
N GLU A 109 21.76 5.95 7.45
CA GLU A 109 22.99 6.62 7.86
C GLU A 109 23.18 6.57 9.37
N VAL A 110 22.12 6.89 10.12
CA VAL A 110 22.13 6.90 11.58
C VAL A 110 22.35 5.50 12.15
N THR A 111 21.84 4.45 11.50
CA THR A 111 22.06 3.06 11.92
C THR A 111 23.40 2.47 11.47
N GLY A 112 24.22 3.23 10.72
CA GLY A 112 25.54 2.81 10.25
C GLY A 112 25.52 1.90 9.02
N VAL A 113 24.37 1.75 8.35
CA VAL A 113 24.20 0.97 7.11
C VAL A 113 23.80 1.91 5.98
N SER A 114 24.65 2.90 5.70
CA SER A 114 24.33 3.95 4.73
C SER A 114 24.06 3.38 3.35
N LEU A 115 22.90 3.71 2.79
CA LEU A 115 22.52 3.34 1.44
C LEU A 115 23.34 4.17 0.42
N PRO A 116 23.77 3.57 -0.71
CA PRO A 116 24.71 4.21 -1.65
C PRO A 116 24.00 5.11 -2.66
N TYR A 117 23.08 5.95 -2.19
CA TYR A 117 22.35 6.93 -3.01
C TYR A 117 21.94 8.12 -2.16
N ASP A 118 22.15 9.31 -2.70
CA ASP A 118 21.87 10.60 -2.06
C ASP A 118 20.83 11.40 -2.85
N GLU A 119 20.69 11.13 -4.15
CA GLU A 119 19.75 11.81 -5.05
C GLU A 119 18.66 10.88 -5.60
N LEU A 120 17.53 11.46 -6.00
CA LEU A 120 16.38 10.69 -6.51
C LEU A 120 16.72 9.89 -7.78
N ASP A 121 17.58 10.44 -8.65
CA ASP A 121 17.97 9.77 -9.88
C ASP A 121 18.84 8.54 -9.62
N GLU A 122 19.68 8.56 -8.58
CA GLU A 122 20.46 7.40 -8.13
C GLU A 122 19.55 6.30 -7.56
N VAL A 123 18.47 6.68 -6.86
CA VAL A 123 17.43 5.73 -6.43
C VAL A 123 16.75 5.08 -7.65
N ARG A 124 16.50 5.84 -8.72
CA ARG A 124 15.94 5.32 -9.97
C ARG A 124 16.91 4.42 -10.73
N GLU A 125 18.19 4.73 -10.71
CA GLU A 125 19.23 3.83 -11.22
C GLU A 125 19.22 2.51 -10.45
N ARG A 126 19.11 2.57 -9.11
CA ARG A 126 18.98 1.37 -8.29
C ARG A 126 17.70 0.59 -8.59
N LEU A 127 16.57 1.28 -8.78
CA LEU A 127 15.32 0.66 -9.22
C LEU A 127 15.50 -0.06 -10.56
N THR A 128 16.21 0.55 -11.51
CA THR A 128 16.50 -0.05 -12.83
C THR A 128 17.32 -1.34 -12.70
N GLN A 129 18.27 -1.39 -11.76
CA GLN A 129 19.06 -2.60 -11.49
C GLN A 129 18.24 -3.74 -10.88
N VAL A 130 17.23 -3.43 -10.08
CA VAL A 130 16.38 -4.42 -9.40
C VAL A 130 15.25 -4.89 -10.31
N ALA A 131 14.51 -3.95 -10.89
CA ALA A 131 13.34 -4.18 -11.72
C ALA A 131 13.30 -3.11 -12.83
N PRO A 132 13.84 -3.40 -14.03
CA PRO A 132 14.05 -2.40 -15.09
C PRO A 132 12.75 -1.83 -15.68
N ASN A 133 11.62 -2.51 -15.50
CA ASN A 133 10.30 -2.02 -15.91
C ASN A 133 9.87 -0.77 -15.11
N LEU A 134 10.37 -0.58 -13.88
CA LEU A 134 9.95 0.51 -13.00
C LEU A 134 10.41 1.91 -13.46
N THR A 135 11.36 1.99 -14.39
CA THR A 135 11.87 3.26 -14.94
C THR A 135 11.53 3.46 -16.41
N ARG A 136 10.88 2.48 -17.06
CA ARG A 136 10.36 2.59 -18.43
C ARG A 136 8.95 3.17 -18.41
N TYR A 137 8.88 4.48 -18.15
CA TYR A 137 7.62 5.17 -17.95
C TYR A 137 6.76 5.17 -19.21
N GLY A 138 5.49 4.80 -19.05
CA GLY A 138 4.52 4.78 -20.15
C GLY A 138 4.55 3.52 -21.01
N ASP A 139 5.56 2.66 -20.87
CA ASP A 139 5.66 1.40 -21.60
C ASP A 139 4.91 0.27 -20.87
N LEU A 140 4.31 -0.62 -21.64
CA LEU A 140 3.70 -1.86 -21.14
C LEU A 140 4.59 -3.03 -21.57
N GLU A 141 5.25 -3.64 -20.60
CA GLU A 141 6.14 -4.79 -20.82
C GLU A 141 5.32 -6.09 -20.80
N GLU A 142 5.58 -6.99 -21.75
CA GLU A 142 4.86 -8.26 -21.85
C GLU A 142 5.41 -9.31 -20.86
N ALA A 143 4.52 -9.90 -20.05
CA ALA A 143 4.85 -11.00 -19.15
C ALA A 143 4.57 -12.36 -19.82
N ASN A 144 5.61 -13.00 -20.37
CA ASN A 144 5.47 -14.19 -21.23
C ASN A 144 5.46 -15.56 -20.50
N TYR A 145 5.78 -15.61 -19.20
CA TYR A 145 5.98 -16.87 -18.46
C TYR A 145 4.68 -17.56 -17.99
N PHE A 146 3.58 -17.37 -18.70
CA PHE A 146 2.27 -17.93 -18.32
C PHE A 146 2.31 -19.46 -18.21
N ALA A 147 2.90 -20.14 -19.21
CA ALA A 147 2.96 -21.61 -19.24
C ALA A 147 3.77 -22.19 -18.07
N GLN A 148 4.91 -21.59 -17.75
CA GLN A 148 5.79 -21.98 -16.65
C GLN A 148 5.13 -21.72 -15.30
N ALA A 149 4.47 -20.56 -15.14
CA ALA A 149 3.75 -20.23 -13.91
C ALA A 149 2.60 -21.22 -13.65
N VAL A 150 1.84 -21.59 -14.67
CA VAL A 150 0.78 -22.60 -14.56
C VAL A 150 1.34 -23.99 -14.22
N ALA A 151 2.47 -24.37 -14.82
CA ALA A 151 3.13 -25.63 -14.51
C ALA A 151 3.58 -25.68 -13.05
N LEU A 152 4.23 -24.61 -12.56
CA LEU A 152 4.66 -24.49 -11.17
C LEU A 152 3.47 -24.51 -10.20
N ALA A 153 2.40 -23.78 -10.51
CA ALA A 153 1.18 -23.74 -9.70
C ALA A 153 0.54 -25.13 -9.52
N LYS A 154 0.64 -26.03 -10.52
CA LYS A 154 0.15 -27.42 -10.42
C LYS A 154 1.01 -28.30 -9.52
N THR A 155 2.30 -28.00 -9.40
CA THR A 155 3.22 -28.76 -8.53
C THR A 155 3.12 -28.36 -7.07
N LEU A 156 2.68 -27.13 -6.81
CA LEU A 156 2.46 -26.63 -5.46
C LEU A 156 1.22 -27.30 -4.86
N SER A 157 1.42 -28.03 -3.76
CA SER A 157 0.35 -28.60 -2.91
C SER A 157 -0.29 -27.53 -2.00
N GLY A 158 -0.43 -26.30 -2.50
CA GLY A 158 -1.10 -25.19 -1.82
C GLY A 158 -2.61 -25.31 -1.98
N GLY A 159 -3.33 -25.20 -0.86
CA GLY A 159 -4.75 -25.53 -0.73
C GLY A 159 -5.62 -25.03 -1.89
N ARG A 160 -6.30 -25.96 -2.56
CA ARG A 160 -7.50 -25.62 -3.33
C ARG A 160 -8.41 -24.86 -2.38
N ALA A 161 -8.84 -23.65 -2.77
CA ALA A 161 -9.93 -22.99 -2.08
C ALA A 161 -11.06 -24.01 -1.92
N ASP A 162 -11.53 -24.19 -0.70
CA ASP A 162 -12.66 -25.07 -0.43
C ASP A 162 -13.80 -24.62 -1.33
N GLY A 163 -14.19 -25.45 -2.30
CA GLY A 163 -15.21 -25.10 -3.31
C GLY A 163 -16.59 -24.89 -2.69
N SER A 164 -16.75 -25.17 -1.40
CA SER A 164 -17.94 -24.86 -0.61
C SER A 164 -17.97 -23.43 -0.07
N ALA A 165 -16.83 -22.74 0.02
CA ALA A 165 -16.77 -21.37 0.50
C ALA A 165 -17.23 -20.40 -0.61
N LEU A 166 -18.29 -19.65 -0.32
CA LEU A 166 -18.77 -18.60 -1.23
C LEU A 166 -17.74 -17.47 -1.30
N LEU A 167 -17.40 -17.06 -2.53
CA LEU A 167 -16.55 -15.89 -2.76
C LEU A 167 -17.38 -14.63 -2.56
N HIS A 168 -17.03 -13.85 -1.54
CA HIS A 168 -17.67 -12.56 -1.27
C HIS A 168 -16.70 -11.43 -1.61
N PRO A 169 -17.04 -10.52 -2.53
CA PRO A 169 -16.23 -9.33 -2.77
C PRO A 169 -16.23 -8.44 -1.51
N ALA A 170 -15.11 -7.77 -1.25
CA ALA A 170 -14.97 -6.91 -0.07
C ALA A 170 -15.90 -5.69 -0.10
N ILE A 171 -16.13 -5.13 -1.29
CA ILE A 171 -17.01 -3.99 -1.52
C ILE A 171 -18.29 -4.54 -2.15
N THR A 172 -19.38 -4.56 -1.38
CA THR A 172 -20.69 -5.04 -1.86
C THR A 172 -21.71 -3.92 -1.96
N GLN A 173 -21.52 -2.86 -1.17
CA GLN A 173 -22.42 -1.73 -1.12
C GLN A 173 -21.72 -0.46 -1.58
N LEU A 174 -22.51 0.47 -2.13
CA LEU A 174 -21.98 1.76 -2.57
C LEU A 174 -21.34 2.59 -1.43
N GLU A 175 -21.77 2.38 -0.18
CA GLU A 175 -21.16 3.05 0.98
C GLU A 175 -19.75 2.56 1.29
N ASP A 176 -19.44 1.29 0.98
CA ASP A 176 -18.11 0.70 1.20
C ASP A 176 -17.05 1.28 0.24
N TYR A 177 -17.47 1.89 -0.87
CA TYR A 177 -16.58 2.41 -1.91
C TYR A 177 -15.86 3.71 -1.51
N TYR A 178 -16.50 4.59 -0.74
CA TYR A 178 -16.00 5.96 -0.54
C TYR A 178 -14.84 6.09 0.46
N MET A 179 -14.57 5.06 1.26
CA MET A 179 -13.57 5.10 2.35
C MET A 179 -12.68 3.86 2.30
N THR A 180 -11.67 3.87 1.43
CA THR A 180 -10.81 2.71 1.14
C THR A 180 -9.36 2.89 1.56
N ASP A 181 -8.90 4.13 1.71
CA ASP A 181 -7.53 4.45 2.12
C ASP A 181 -7.52 5.58 3.15
N ALA A 182 -6.36 5.87 3.74
CA ALA A 182 -6.24 6.89 4.78
C ALA A 182 -6.65 8.30 4.30
N ILE A 183 -6.47 8.61 3.01
CA ILE A 183 -6.83 9.91 2.43
C ILE A 183 -8.35 10.05 2.33
N SER A 184 -9.02 9.04 1.77
CA SER A 184 -10.47 9.00 1.61
C SER A 184 -11.19 8.91 2.96
N ARG A 185 -10.64 8.15 3.92
CA ARG A 185 -11.14 8.09 5.31
C ARG A 185 -11.03 9.44 6.04
N ALA A 186 -9.95 10.19 5.81
CA ALA A 186 -9.78 11.53 6.37
C ALA A 186 -10.63 12.61 5.66
N SER A 187 -11.26 12.30 4.51
CA SER A 187 -11.97 13.29 3.70
C SER A 187 -13.39 13.57 4.21
N PRO A 188 -13.71 14.81 4.61
CA PRO A 188 -15.07 15.17 5.02
C PRO A 188 -16.07 15.10 3.86
N THR A 189 -15.59 15.24 2.62
CA THR A 189 -16.45 15.09 1.43
C THR A 189 -16.87 13.64 1.25
N MET A 190 -15.95 12.69 1.43
CA MET A 190 -16.28 11.25 1.34
C MET A 190 -17.22 10.82 2.46
N ALA A 191 -17.05 11.36 3.68
CA ALA A 191 -18.00 11.15 4.78
C ALA A 191 -19.42 11.61 4.41
N LYS A 192 -19.56 12.80 3.81
CA LYS A 192 -20.85 13.30 3.31
C LYS A 192 -21.45 12.42 2.22
N CYS A 193 -20.61 11.90 1.30
CA CYS A 193 -21.08 10.96 0.27
C CYS A 193 -21.73 9.71 0.89
N ILE A 194 -21.11 9.14 1.93
CA ILE A 194 -21.66 7.98 2.66
C ILE A 194 -22.98 8.35 3.33
N GLU A 195 -23.07 9.50 4.00
CA GLU A 195 -24.32 9.98 4.61
C GLU A 195 -25.44 10.13 3.57
N CYS A 196 -25.13 10.71 2.40
CA CYS A 196 -26.07 10.84 1.30
C CYS A 196 -26.56 9.49 0.79
N VAL A 197 -25.65 8.52 0.59
CA VAL A 197 -26.03 7.17 0.16
C VAL A 197 -26.93 6.47 1.18
N LYS A 198 -26.62 6.59 2.47
CA LYS A 198 -27.45 6.01 3.54
C LYS A 198 -28.83 6.65 3.62
N LYS A 199 -28.90 7.98 3.45
CA LYS A 199 -30.17 8.72 3.41
C LYS A 199 -31.03 8.33 2.20
N GLU A 200 -30.40 8.11 1.05
CA GLU A 200 -31.10 7.72 -0.17
C GLU A 200 -31.62 6.28 -0.08
N LYS A 201 -30.86 5.36 0.52
CA LYS A 201 -31.32 4.00 0.84
C LYS A 201 -32.50 3.96 1.81
N SER A 202 -32.61 4.92 2.72
CA SER A 202 -33.72 4.98 3.69
C SER A 202 -34.95 5.75 3.16
N ASN A 203 -34.86 6.33 1.97
CA ASN A 203 -35.94 7.05 1.33
C ASN A 203 -37.06 6.09 0.89
N LEU A 204 -38.28 6.29 1.38
CA LEU A 204 -39.44 5.43 1.04
C LEU A 204 -39.75 5.35 -0.45
N TYR A 205 -39.33 6.33 -1.24
CA TYR A 205 -39.57 6.39 -2.68
C TYR A 205 -38.47 5.71 -3.51
N HIS A 206 -37.42 5.20 -2.88
CA HIS A 206 -36.36 4.47 -3.56
C HIS A 206 -36.80 3.03 -3.81
N ALA A 207 -37.41 2.78 -4.97
CA ALA A 207 -37.58 1.41 -5.46
C ALA A 207 -36.20 0.86 -5.87
N PRO A 208 -35.76 -0.32 -5.41
CA PRO A 208 -34.58 -0.95 -5.97
C PRO A 208 -34.89 -1.31 -7.42
N GLN A 209 -34.26 -0.61 -8.38
CA GLN A 209 -34.22 -1.08 -9.76
C GLN A 209 -33.46 -2.41 -9.75
N GLN A 210 -34.20 -3.52 -9.92
CA GLN A 210 -33.60 -4.82 -10.19
C GLN A 210 -32.82 -4.71 -11.50
N LEU A 211 -31.49 -4.92 -11.41
CA LEU A 211 -30.63 -5.20 -12.55
C LEU A 211 -30.79 -6.66 -12.98
#